data_AF-A0A662H6C9-F1
#
_entry.id   AF-A0A662H6C9-F1
#
_cell.length_a   1.000
_cell.length_b   1.000
_cell.length_c   1.000
_cell.angle_alpha   90.00
_cell.angle_beta   90.00
_cell.angle_gamma   90.00
#
_symmetry.space_group_name_H-M   'P 1'
#
loop_
_entity.id
_entity.type
_entity.pdbx_description
1 polymer ?
#
loop_
_entity_poly.entity_id
_entity_poly.type
_entity_poly.pdbx_seq_one_letter_code
_entity_poly.pdbx_strand_id
1 'polypeptide(L)' 'MSVVVSVRIRRELKEEAERLGINFREVFERALVEEIERRKRLEFEEAVRKVLEGMRRVSEEEFVEVVKEWRRRR' A
#
# COMPACT_ATOMS: atom_id res chain seq x y z
N MET A 1 5.49 2.86 -21.28
CA MET A 1 6.33 4.08 -21.16
C MET A 1 7.21 3.92 -19.93
N SER A 2 8.48 4.34 -19.99
CA SER A 2 9.38 4.38 -18.83
C SER A 2 9.83 5.81 -18.53
N VAL A 3 10.06 6.13 -17.25
CA VAL A 3 10.58 7.41 -16.78
C VAL A 3 12.00 7.20 -16.20
N VAL A 4 12.88 8.18 -16.34
CA VAL A 4 14.23 8.14 -15.76
C VAL A 4 14.17 8.67 -14.32
N VAL A 5 14.77 7.91 -13.40
CA VAL A 5 14.96 8.30 -12.01
C VAL A 5 16.46 8.35 -11.72
N SER A 6 16.95 9.48 -11.21
CA SER A 6 18.36 9.65 -10.80
C SER A 6 18.46 9.67 -9.29
N VAL A 7 19.17 8.69 -8.73
CA VAL A 7 19.37 8.56 -7.27
C VAL A 7 20.86 8.40 -7.00
N ARG A 8 21.36 9.09 -5.97
CA ARG A 8 22.74 8.91 -5.51
C ARG A 8 22.84 7.65 -4.66
N ILE A 9 23.71 6.74 -5.08
CA ILE A 9 24.04 5.52 -4.33
C ILE A 9 25.53 5.51 -4.01
N ARG A 10 25.92 4.68 -3.05
CA ARG A 10 27.31 4.44 -2.73
C ARG A 10 28.02 3.77 -3.91
N ARG A 11 29.23 4.21 -4.21
CA ARG A 11 29.97 3.77 -5.40
C ARG A 11 30.24 2.27 -5.34
N GLU A 12 30.61 1.76 -4.17
CA GLU A 12 30.87 0.34 -3.94
C GLU A 12 29.65 -0.55 -4.23
N LEU A 13 28.43 -0.06 -3.98
CA LEU A 13 27.21 -0.82 -4.30
C LEU A 13 26.98 -0.91 -5.80
N LYS A 14 27.27 0.18 -6.53
CA LYS A 14 27.18 0.19 -7.98
C LYS A 14 28.18 -0.79 -8.59
N GLU A 15 29.43 -0.69 -8.18
CA GLU A 15 30.52 -1.52 -8.71
C GLU A 15 30.30 -2.99 -8.40
N GLU A 16 29.86 -3.33 -7.18
CA GLU A 16 29.59 -4.71 -6.79
C GLU A 16 28.41 -5.30 -7.56
N ALA A 17 27.32 -4.55 -7.70
CA ALA A 17 26.16 -5.00 -8.46
C ALA A 17 26.49 -5.19 -9.96
N GLU A 18 27.32 -4.32 -10.55
CA GLU A 18 27.82 -4.51 -11.92
C GLU A 18 28.70 -5.77 -12.03
N ARG A 19 29.61 -5.99 -11.07
CA ARG A 19 30.48 -7.17 -11.01
C ARG A 19 29.69 -8.48 -10.93
N LEU A 20 28.57 -8.46 -10.19
CA LEU A 20 27.69 -9.61 -10.01
C LEU A 20 26.64 -9.76 -11.11
N GLY A 21 26.60 -8.85 -12.10
CA GLY A 21 25.60 -8.88 -13.18
C GLY A 21 24.18 -8.58 -12.71
N ILE A 22 24.01 -7.86 -11.60
CA ILE A 22 22.71 -7.51 -11.04
C ILE A 22 22.05 -6.43 -11.91
N ASN A 23 20.79 -6.65 -12.25
CA ASN A 23 19.99 -5.67 -12.96
C ASN A 23 19.43 -4.60 -12.00
N PHE A 24 20.03 -3.41 -11.98
CA PHE A 24 19.58 -2.29 -11.14
C PHE A 24 18.11 -1.92 -11.37
N ARG A 25 17.64 -1.96 -12.62
CA ARG A 25 16.24 -1.62 -12.93
C ARG A 25 15.31 -2.59 -12.23
N GLU A 26 15.57 -3.89 -12.37
CA GLU A 26 14.70 -4.92 -11.80
C GLU A 26 14.69 -4.87 -10.27
N VAL A 27 15.86 -4.71 -9.65
CA VAL A 27 15.96 -4.56 -8.19
C VAL A 27 15.22 -3.31 -7.71
N PHE A 28 15.40 -2.18 -8.40
CA PHE A 28 14.78 -0.92 -8.03
C PHE A 28 13.26 -0.96 -8.23
N GLU A 29 12.77 -1.48 -9.36
CA GLU A 29 11.34 -1.62 -9.63
C GLU A 29 10.68 -2.54 -8.61
N ARG A 30 11.30 -3.68 -8.29
CA ARG A 30 10.79 -4.61 -7.28
C ARG A 30 10.71 -3.96 -5.90
N ALA A 31 11.78 -3.31 -5.45
CA ALA A 31 11.81 -2.63 -4.17
C ALA A 31 10.75 -1.51 -4.08
N LEU A 32 10.55 -0.77 -5.18
CA LEU A 32 9.51 0.25 -5.24
C LEU A 32 8.10 -0.34 -5.17
N VAL A 33 7.82 -1.42 -5.92
CA VAL A 33 6.51 -2.09 -5.89
C VAL A 33 6.20 -2.58 -4.48
N GLU A 34 7.14 -3.30 -3.86
CA GLU A 34 6.97 -3.83 -2.50
C GLU A 34 6.72 -2.70 -1.48
N GLU A 35 7.47 -1.60 -1.55
CA GLU A 35 7.31 -0.47 -0.65
C GLU A 35 5.97 0.27 -0.86
N ILE A 36 5.53 0.43 -2.12
CA ILE A 36 4.23 1.02 -2.45
C ILE A 36 3.10 0.15 -1.91
N GLU A 37 3.14 -1.15 -2.16
CA GLU A 37 2.13 -2.08 -1.64
C GLU A 37 2.10 -2.08 -0.12
N ARG A 38 3.26 -2.06 0.53
CA ARG A 38 3.37 -1.97 1.99
C ARG A 38 2.70 -0.70 2.51
N ARG A 39 2.98 0.47 1.91
CA ARG A 39 2.32 1.72 2.31
C ARG A 39 0.81 1.69 2.09
N LYS A 40 0.34 1.18 0.95
CA LYS A 40 -1.10 1.04 0.67
C LYS A 40 -1.80 0.15 1.69
N ARG A 41 -1.17 -0.97 2.09
CA ARG A 41 -1.70 -1.85 3.14
C ARG A 41 -1.80 -1.13 4.48
N LEU A 42 -0.77 -0.38 4.88
CA LEU A 42 -0.79 0.40 6.12
C LEU A 42 -1.89 1.48 6.13
N GLU A 43 -2.05 2.21 5.02
CA GLU A 43 -3.12 3.20 4.88
C GLU A 43 -4.50 2.55 4.97
N PHE A 44 -4.68 1.38 4.36
CA PHE A 44 -5.92 0.62 4.45
C PHE A 44 -6.21 0.14 5.88
N GLU A 45 -5.22 -0.43 6.55
CA GLU A 45 -5.34 -0.85 7.95
C GLU A 45 -5.71 0.32 8.88
N GLU A 46 -5.11 1.49 8.66
CA GLU A 46 -5.44 2.69 9.42
C GLU A 46 -6.87 3.18 9.15
N ALA A 47 -7.31 3.13 7.89
CA ALA A 47 -8.69 3.46 7.53
C ALA A 47 -9.69 2.50 8.19
N VAL A 48 -9.43 1.18 8.13
CA VAL A 48 -10.26 0.17 8.79
C VAL A 48 -10.28 0.39 10.30
N ARG A 49 -9.14 0.67 10.92
CA ARG A 49 -9.07 0.96 12.36
C ARG A 49 -9.95 2.15 12.73
N LYS A 50 -9.88 3.25 11.98
CA LYS A 50 -10.73 4.44 12.20
C LYS A 50 -12.22 4.12 12.09
N VAL A 51 -12.61 3.32 11.09
CA VAL A 51 -14.00 2.86 10.94
C VAL A 51 -14.43 2.04 12.16
N LEU A 52 -13.64 1.04 12.56
CA LEU A 52 -13.94 0.19 13.71
C LEU A 52 -14.03 0.99 15.01
N GLU A 53 -13.14 1.95 15.23
CA GLU A 53 -13.20 2.85 16.38
C GLU A 53 -14.48 3.69 16.40
N GLY A 54 -14.89 4.23 15.25
CA GLY A 54 -16.15 4.96 15.10
C GLY A 54 -17.39 4.08 15.31
N MET A 55 -17.31 2.80 14.92
CA MET A 55 -18.40 1.84 15.03
C MET A 55 -18.45 1.10 16.38
N ARG A 56 -17.54 1.39 17.33
CA ARG A 56 -17.49 0.72 18.65
C ARG A 56 -18.82 0.69 19.43
N ARG A 57 -19.74 1.61 19.14
CA ARG A 57 -21.04 1.73 19.81
C ARG A 57 -22.21 1.21 18.98
N VAL A 58 -21.96 0.74 17.76
CA VAL A 58 -22.97 0.26 16.83
C VAL A 58 -22.95 -1.27 16.87
N SER A 59 -24.10 -1.90 17.12
CA SER A 59 -24.20 -3.36 17.04
C SER A 59 -24.31 -3.82 15.59
N GLU A 60 -24.03 -5.10 15.33
CA GLU A 60 -24.20 -5.67 13.99
C GLU A 60 -25.67 -5.59 13.54
N GLU A 61 -26.62 -5.81 14.46
CA GLU A 61 -28.06 -5.70 14.17
C GLU A 61 -28.45 -4.29 13.75
N GLU A 62 -28.00 -3.27 14.49
CA GLU A 62 -28.27 -1.85 14.20
C GLU A 62 -27.73 -1.47 12.82
N PHE A 63 -26.51 -1.90 12.49
CA PHE A 63 -25.92 -1.67 11.17
C PHE A 63 -26.71 -2.35 10.06
N VAL A 64 -27.11 -3.61 10.25
CA VAL A 64 -27.91 -4.37 9.27
C VAL A 64 -29.27 -3.72 9.03
N GLU A 65 -29.95 -3.25 10.07
CA GLU A 65 -31.22 -2.53 9.94
C GLU A 65 -31.07 -1.26 9.13
N VAL A 66 -30.10 -0.41 9.44
CA VAL A 66 -29.82 0.83 8.69
C VAL A 66 -29.55 0.53 7.21
N VAL A 67 -28.73 -0.48 6.90
CA VAL A 67 -28.43 -0.87 5.52
C VAL A 67 -29.69 -1.36 4.77
N LYS A 68 -30.56 -2.15 5.44
CA LYS A 68 -31.83 -2.61 4.87
C LYS A 68 -32.78 -1.45 4.58
N GLU A 69 -32.89 -0.48 5.50
CA GLU A 69 -33.71 0.71 5.30
C GLU A 69 -33.23 1.55 4.12
N TRP A 70 -31.92 1.80 4.03
CA TRP A 70 -31.33 2.54 2.91
C TRP A 70 -31.57 1.86 1.57
N ARG A 71 -31.46 0.53 1.49
CA ARG A 71 -31.73 -0.22 0.26
C ARG A 71 -33.18 -0.11 -0.20
N ARG A 72 -34.13 -0.06 0.74
CA ARG A 72 -35.57 0.06 0.44
C ARG A 72 -35.99 1.47 -0.02
N ARG A 73 -35.18 2.49 0.30
CA ARG A 73 -35.42 3.89 -0.10
C ARG A 73 -34.96 4.21 -1.53
N ARG A 74 -34.23 3.30 -2.16
CA ARG A 74 -33.67 3.44 -3.50
C ARG A 74 -34.46 2.60 -4.49
#